data_AF-A0AAD9K9M1-F1
#
_entry.id   AF-A0AAD9K9M1-F1
#
_cell.length_a   1.000
_cell.length_b   1.000
_cell.length_c   1.000
_cell.angle_alpha   90.00
_cell.angle_beta   90.00
_cell.angle_gamma   90.00
#
_symmetry.space_group_name_H-M   'P 1'
#
loop_
_entity.id
_entity.type
_entity.pdbx_description
1 polymer ?
#
loop_
_entity_poly.entity_id
_entity_poly.type
_entity_poly.pdbx_seq_one_letter_code
_entity_poly.pdbx_strand_id
1 'polypeptide(L)'
;MLLLGCVYRSPSSTEQNNIKLFNLLQQIPEYDSTHTVIAGDLYYPEIEWTTRSTTKSEEHHSQKFIDACRNTYLHQHTTQPTRHGHGQNKSLLDLVFTNEEHMVLSVDYLPGLGIRDHAVMIFNVHVYTPTTGQAQPKYRSHKGNYASMNDQLNDVDWSLMDNLSVQEA
;
A
#
# COMPACT_ATOMS: atom_id res chain seq x y z
N MET A 1 2.49 -6.24 -2.82
CA MET A 1 1.05 -5.96 -2.63
C MET A 1 0.87 -4.56 -2.08
N LEU A 2 -0.11 -3.80 -2.59
CA LEU A 2 -0.45 -2.45 -2.12
C LEU A 2 -1.67 -2.51 -1.18
N LEU A 3 -1.52 -1.99 0.03
CA LEU A 3 -2.62 -1.76 0.98
C LEU A 3 -3.09 -0.31 0.85
N LEU A 4 -4.40 -0.12 0.65
CA LEU A 4 -5.03 1.21 0.60
C LEU A 4 -6.06 1.33 1.72
N GLY A 5 -5.83 2.27 2.63
CA GLY A 5 -6.75 2.64 3.71
C GLY A 5 -7.42 3.98 3.44
N CYS A 6 -8.75 4.04 3.57
CA CYS A 6 -9.50 5.29 3.58
C CYS A 6 -10.10 5.49 4.97
N VAL A 7 -9.75 6.59 5.65
CA VAL A 7 -10.14 6.81 7.04
C VAL A 7 -10.93 8.10 7.17
N TYR A 8 -11.98 8.07 8.00
CA TYR A 8 -12.72 9.26 8.40
C TYR A 8 -12.79 9.33 9.93
N ARG A 9 -12.34 10.44 10.51
CA ARG A 9 -12.41 10.71 11.96
C ARG A 9 -13.08 12.06 12.18
N SER A 10 -14.35 12.00 12.60
CA SER A 10 -15.16 13.19 12.95
C SER A 10 -14.55 13.98 14.12
N PRO A 11 -14.73 15.32 14.19
CA PRO A 11 -14.45 16.11 15.40
C PRO A 11 -15.12 15.59 16.67
N SER A 12 -16.30 14.96 16.53
CA SER A 12 -17.07 14.39 17.64
C SER A 12 -16.75 12.91 17.91
N SER A 13 -15.63 12.39 17.39
CA SER A 13 -15.25 10.99 17.59
C SER A 13 -15.07 10.64 19.06
N THR A 14 -15.66 9.52 19.46
CA THR A 14 -15.56 9.00 20.83
C THR A 14 -14.17 8.44 21.13
N GLU A 15 -13.84 8.34 22.42
CA GLU A 15 -12.59 7.69 22.86
C GLU A 15 -12.48 6.25 22.34
N GLN A 16 -13.57 5.48 22.38
CA GLN A 16 -13.63 4.12 21.82
C GLN A 16 -13.26 4.09 20.33
N ASN A 17 -13.72 5.06 19.54
CA ASN A 17 -13.40 5.15 18.12
C ASN A 17 -11.93 5.51 17.90
N ASN A 18 -11.37 6.41 18.71
CA ASN A 18 -9.95 6.74 18.66
C ASN A 18 -9.10 5.50 18.97
N ILE A 19 -9.45 4.71 20.01
CA ILE A 19 -8.76 3.44 20.33
C ILE A 19 -8.82 2.46 19.16
N LYS A 20 -9.98 2.30 18.53
CA LYS A 20 -10.13 1.42 17.35
C LYS A 20 -9.26 1.89 16.19
N LEU A 21 -9.19 3.20 15.94
CA LEU A 21 -8.31 3.76 14.92
C LEU A 21 -6.84 3.46 15.23
N PHE A 22 -6.40 3.66 16.48
CA PHE A 22 -5.01 3.38 16.86
C PHE A 22 -4.66 1.90 16.67
N ASN A 23 -5.54 1.00 17.11
CA ASN A 23 -5.34 -0.43 16.93
C ASN A 23 -5.28 -0.81 15.44
N LEU A 24 -6.14 -0.21 14.61
CA LEU A 24 -6.12 -0.43 13.16
C LEU A 24 -4.79 0.00 12.53
N LEU A 25 -4.24 1.15 12.95
CA LEU A 25 -2.92 1.58 12.50
C LEU A 25 -1.82 0.62 12.97
N GLN A 26 -1.85 0.19 14.23
CA GLN A 26 -0.85 -0.76 14.77
C GLN A 26 -0.88 -2.12 14.08
N GLN A 27 -2.00 -2.52 13.49
CA GLN A 27 -2.12 -3.77 12.73
C GLN A 27 -1.58 -3.67 11.30
N ILE A 28 -1.26 -2.49 10.80
CA ILE A 28 -0.74 -2.30 9.43
C ILE A 28 0.48 -3.18 9.13
N PRO A 29 1.49 -3.26 10.00
CA PRO A 29 2.65 -4.11 9.77
C PRO A 29 2.34 -5.61 9.76
N GLU A 30 1.18 -6.04 10.26
CA GLU A 30 0.75 -7.44 10.25
C GLU A 30 0.25 -7.88 8.86
N TYR A 31 -0.12 -6.93 8.00
CA TYR A 31 -0.45 -7.24 6.62
C TYR A 31 0.84 -7.48 5.81
N ASP A 32 0.84 -8.49 4.96
CA ASP A 32 1.93 -8.80 4.01
C ASP A 32 1.96 -7.81 2.82
N SER A 33 1.87 -6.52 3.13
CA SER A 33 1.89 -5.42 2.16
C SER A 33 3.29 -4.83 2.07
N THR A 34 3.83 -4.83 0.86
CA THR A 34 5.08 -4.12 0.52
C THR A 34 4.90 -2.60 0.58
N HIS A 35 3.70 -2.11 0.25
CA HIS A 35 3.40 -0.69 0.11
C HIS A 35 2.07 -0.41 0.80
N THR A 36 2.00 0.69 1.54
CA THR A 36 0.80 1.12 2.25
C THR A 36 0.54 2.59 1.96
N VAL A 37 -0.71 2.90 1.65
CA VAL A 37 -1.23 4.27 1.54
C VAL A 37 -2.44 4.39 2.43
N ILE A 38 -2.47 5.39 3.29
CA ILE A 38 -3.63 5.76 4.09
C ILE A 38 -3.99 7.18 3.74
N ALA A 39 -5.22 7.42 3.31
CA ALA A 39 -5.73 8.75 3.06
C ALA A 39 -7.04 8.97 3.80
N GLY A 40 -7.32 10.20 4.23
CA GLY A 40 -8.54 10.44 4.97
C GLY A 40 -8.69 11.82 5.57
N ASP A 41 -9.93 12.17 5.91
CA ASP A 41 -10.26 13.37 6.69
C ASP A 41 -10.16 13.01 8.18
N LEU A 42 -9.11 13.56 8.82
CA LEU A 42 -8.71 13.26 10.19
C LEU A 42 -8.68 14.55 11.01
N TYR A 43 -9.83 14.88 11.59
CA TYR A 43 -9.92 16.08 12.40
C TYR A 43 -9.20 15.91 13.74
N TYR A 44 -8.00 16.49 13.89
CA TYR A 44 -7.29 16.65 15.16
C TYR A 44 -6.78 18.09 15.31
N PRO A 45 -7.55 19.00 15.93
CA PRO A 45 -7.21 20.42 15.99
C PRO A 45 -6.05 20.72 16.93
N GLU A 46 -5.68 19.77 17.80
CA GLU A 46 -4.55 19.92 18.73
C GLU A 46 -3.20 19.56 18.12
N ILE A 47 -3.17 19.01 16.90
CA ILE A 47 -1.93 18.61 16.22
C ILE A 47 -1.43 19.75 15.33
N GLU A 48 -0.18 20.15 15.55
CA GLU A 48 0.55 20.96 14.58
C GLU A 48 1.12 20.02 13.50
N TRP A 49 0.45 19.98 12.36
CA TRP A 49 0.76 19.05 11.27
C TRP A 49 2.09 19.34 10.56
N THR A 50 2.60 20.57 10.65
CA THR A 50 3.91 20.93 10.09
C THR A 50 5.05 20.26 10.86
N THR A 51 4.97 20.26 12.19
CA THR A 51 5.98 19.68 13.08
C THR A 51 5.62 18.28 13.56
N ARG A 52 4.41 17.80 13.24
CA ARG A 52 3.83 16.53 13.70
C ARG A 52 3.95 16.38 15.21
N SER A 53 3.52 17.41 15.93
CA SER A 53 3.58 17.48 17.39
C SER A 53 2.30 18.05 18.00
N THR A 54 2.10 17.84 19.30
CA THR A 54 1.02 18.45 20.07
C THR A 54 1.54 18.84 21.45
N THR A 55 0.91 19.82 22.08
CA THR A 55 1.18 20.22 23.47
C THR A 55 0.33 19.44 24.49
N LYS A 56 -0.51 18.51 24.00
CA LYS A 56 -1.33 17.67 24.85
C LYS A 56 -0.49 16.59 25.54
N SER A 57 -1.03 16.04 26.64
CA SER A 57 -0.39 14.95 27.36
C SER A 57 -0.29 13.68 26.52
N GLU A 58 0.60 12.77 26.92
CA GLU A 58 0.78 11.43 26.32
C GLU A 58 -0.52 10.62 26.30
N GLU A 59 -1.40 10.83 27.28
CA GLU A 59 -2.69 10.14 27.34
C GLU A 59 -3.74 10.68 26.35
N HIS A 60 -3.52 11.87 25.78
CA HIS A 60 -4.46 12.51 24.88
C HIS A 60 -4.50 11.81 23.52
N HIS A 61 -5.70 11.68 22.94
CA HIS A 61 -5.92 11.00 21.67
C HIS A 61 -5.07 11.57 20.51
N SER A 62 -4.84 12.88 20.48
CA SER A 62 -3.97 13.51 19.48
C SER A 62 -2.50 13.06 19.59
N GLN A 63 -1.98 12.90 20.81
CA GLN A 63 -0.61 12.41 21.03
C GLN A 63 -0.52 10.91 20.69
N LYS A 64 -1.49 10.11 21.16
CA LYS A 64 -1.61 8.68 20.81
C LYS A 64 -1.70 8.43 19.31
N PHE A 65 -2.39 9.30 18.56
CA PHE A 65 -2.44 9.22 17.11
C PHE A 65 -1.06 9.45 16.48
N ILE A 66 -0.35 10.50 16.90
CA ILE A 66 1.02 10.80 16.42
C ILE A 66 1.94 9.60 16.70
N ASP A 67 1.89 9.06 17.91
CA ASP A 67 2.71 7.92 18.30
C ASP A 67 2.34 6.66 17.52
N ALA A 68 1.05 6.44 17.25
CA ALA A 68 0.62 5.33 16.41
C ALA A 68 1.19 5.43 14.98
N CYS A 69 1.18 6.63 14.38
CA CYS A 69 1.81 6.87 13.08
C CYS A 69 3.33 6.68 13.13
N ARG A 70 4.00 7.10 14.20
CA ARG A 70 5.46 6.93 14.36
C ARG A 70 5.85 5.46 14.51
N ASN A 71 5.14 4.71 15.36
CA ASN A 71 5.37 3.29 15.60
C ASN A 71 5.16 2.42 14.36
N THR A 72 4.35 2.90 13.42
CA THR A 72 4.03 2.23 12.15
C THR A 72 4.80 2.81 10.97
N TYR A 73 5.78 3.68 11.22
CA TYR A 73 6.61 4.36 10.21
C TYR A 73 5.80 5.04 9.11
N LEU A 74 4.67 5.64 9.47
CA LEU A 74 3.83 6.39 8.53
C LEU A 74 4.41 7.80 8.30
N HIS A 75 4.72 8.09 7.05
CA HIS A 75 5.20 9.37 6.53
C HIS A 75 4.05 10.20 6.01
N GLN A 76 3.87 11.42 6.53
CA GLN A 76 2.84 12.35 6.07
C GLN A 76 3.29 13.07 4.80
N HIS A 77 2.40 13.18 3.82
CA HIS A 77 2.65 13.88 2.54
C HIS A 77 1.85 15.17 2.38
N THR A 78 0.77 15.34 3.14
CA THR A 78 0.01 16.58 3.13
C THR A 78 0.81 17.68 3.81
N THR A 79 0.98 18.81 3.12
CA THR A 79 1.75 19.98 3.59
C THR A 79 0.99 21.29 3.46
N GLN A 80 -0.16 21.29 2.76
CA GLN A 80 -0.97 22.49 2.57
C GLN A 80 -2.33 22.33 3.25
N PRO A 81 -2.98 23.43 3.66
CA PRO A 81 -4.33 23.37 4.16
C PRO A 81 -5.28 22.77 3.13
N THR A 82 -6.16 21.90 3.59
CA THR A 82 -7.11 21.16 2.76
C THR A 82 -8.53 21.64 2.96
N ARG A 83 -8.81 22.45 4.00
CA ARG A 83 -10.12 23.06 4.23
C ARG A 83 -10.08 24.59 4.09
N HIS A 84 -10.99 25.12 3.27
CA HIS A 84 -11.10 26.51 2.84
C HIS A 84 -12.55 27.01 3.00
N GLY A 85 -13.02 27.16 4.24
CA GLY A 85 -14.34 27.70 4.54
C GLY A 85 -14.37 29.23 4.59
N HIS A 86 -15.49 29.85 4.19
CA HIS A 86 -15.67 31.29 4.28
C HIS A 86 -15.64 31.75 5.75
N GLY A 87 -14.62 32.52 6.14
CA GLY A 87 -14.43 33.00 7.51
C GLY A 87 -13.87 31.98 8.52
N GLN A 88 -13.45 30.80 8.04
CA GLN A 88 -12.75 29.80 8.85
C GLN A 88 -11.23 29.91 8.61
N ASN A 89 -10.44 29.59 9.63
CA ASN A 89 -8.99 29.44 9.45
C ASN A 89 -8.72 28.24 8.55
N LYS A 90 -7.77 28.41 7.63
CA LYS A 90 -7.26 27.32 6.80
C LYS A 90 -6.75 26.20 7.71
N SER A 91 -7.24 24.98 7.52
CA SER A 91 -6.85 23.83 8.33
C SER A 91 -6.42 22.67 7.44
N LEU A 92 -5.41 21.94 7.92
CA LEU A 92 -4.90 20.72 7.31
C LEU A 92 -5.61 19.56 8.03
N LEU A 93 -6.61 18.97 7.38
CA LEU A 93 -7.47 17.94 7.95
C LEU A 93 -7.45 16.65 7.11
N ASP A 94 -7.49 16.81 5.80
CA ASP A 94 -7.28 15.73 4.85
C ASP A 94 -5.79 15.35 4.79
N LEU A 95 -5.47 14.13 5.18
CA LEU A 95 -4.10 13.61 5.32
C LEU A 95 -3.84 12.45 4.39
N VAL A 96 -2.61 12.39 3.88
CA VAL A 96 -2.08 11.24 3.16
C VAL A 96 -0.83 10.75 3.88
N PHE A 97 -0.79 9.47 4.19
CA PHE A 97 0.33 8.77 4.79
C PHE A 97 0.78 7.59 3.95
N THR A 98 2.07 7.30 3.94
CA THR A 98 2.63 6.06 3.39
C THR A 98 3.66 5.44 4.32
N ASN A 99 3.97 4.15 4.14
CA ASN A 99 5.01 3.45 4.90
C ASN A 99 6.44 3.72 4.40
N GLU A 100 6.60 4.41 3.27
CA GLU A 100 7.90 4.85 2.75
C GLU A 100 7.83 6.32 2.29
N GLU A 101 8.84 7.12 2.66
CA GLU A 101 8.89 8.57 2.42
C GLU A 101 8.80 8.97 0.95
N HIS A 102 9.34 8.17 0.03
CA HIS A 102 9.42 8.55 -1.39
C HIS A 102 8.30 7.93 -2.25
N MET A 103 7.30 7.29 -1.63
CA MET A 103 6.13 6.78 -2.37
C MET A 103 5.28 7.90 -2.97
N VAL A 104 5.22 9.06 -2.34
CA VAL A 104 4.50 10.23 -2.83
C VAL A 104 5.48 11.40 -2.85
N LEU A 105 5.78 11.93 -4.03
CA LEU A 105 6.76 13.02 -4.19
C LEU A 105 6.11 14.41 -4.11
N SER A 106 4.83 14.49 -4.47
CA SER A 106 4.08 15.74 -4.46
C SER A 106 2.58 15.45 -4.37
N VAL A 107 1.86 16.42 -3.81
CA VAL A 107 0.41 16.43 -3.75
C VAL A 107 -0.06 17.73 -4.39
N ASP A 108 -0.92 17.61 -5.39
CA ASP A 108 -1.63 18.72 -6.01
C ASP A 108 -2.92 18.97 -5.24
N TYR A 109 -3.19 20.24 -4.97
CA TYR A 109 -4.39 20.69 -4.25
C TYR A 109 -5.27 21.48 -5.21
N LEU A 110 -6.41 20.90 -5.57
CA LEU A 110 -7.39 21.52 -6.44
C LEU A 110 -8.56 22.09 -5.62
N PRO A 111 -9.28 23.09 -6.15
CA PRO A 111 -10.52 23.56 -5.56
C PRO A 111 -11.50 22.42 -5.30
N GLY A 112 -12.26 22.55 -4.22
CA GLY A 112 -13.27 21.57 -3.83
C GLY A 112 -14.35 21.35 -4.88
N LEU A 113 -14.94 20.16 -4.86
CA LEU A 113 -16.09 19.85 -5.71
C LEU A 113 -17.37 20.43 -5.09
N GLY A 114 -17.91 21.48 -5.72
CA GLY A 114 -19.19 22.09 -5.33
C GLY A 114 -19.09 23.04 -4.13
N ILE A 115 -20.04 22.93 -3.19
CA ILE A 115 -20.18 23.84 -2.02
C ILE A 115 -19.30 23.38 -0.84
N ARG A 116 -18.63 22.23 -0.95
CA ARG A 116 -17.80 21.72 0.15
C ARG A 116 -16.53 22.55 0.30
N ASP A 117 -16.16 22.78 1.54
CA ASP A 117 -14.97 23.51 1.96
C ASP A 117 -13.68 22.68 1.87
N HIS A 118 -13.76 21.40 1.47
CA HIS A 118 -12.60 20.52 1.29
C HIS A 118 -12.00 20.65 -0.12
N ALA A 119 -10.68 20.80 -0.19
CA ALA A 119 -9.90 20.73 -1.41
C ALA A 119 -9.79 19.29 -1.91
N VAL A 120 -9.68 19.12 -3.23
CA VAL A 120 -9.38 17.81 -3.83
C VAL A 120 -7.87 17.63 -3.83
N MET A 121 -7.39 16.54 -3.25
CA MET A 121 -5.98 16.16 -3.30
C MET A 121 -5.74 15.13 -4.40
N ILE A 122 -4.76 15.40 -5.25
CA ILE A 122 -4.30 14.47 -6.29
C ILE A 122 -2.82 14.19 -6.06
N PHE A 123 -2.45 12.91 -6.07
CA PHE A 123 -1.06 12.49 -5.91
C PHE A 123 -0.83 11.18 -6.64
N ASN A 124 0.42 10.98 -7.07
CA ASN A 124 0.86 9.72 -7.66
C ASN A 124 1.55 8.87 -6.59
N VAL A 125 1.31 7.56 -6.64
CA VAL A 125 1.95 6.59 -5.74
C VAL A 125 2.98 5.79 -6.53
N HIS A 126 4.24 5.94 -6.18
CA HIS A 126 5.34 5.15 -6.71
C HIS A 126 5.40 3.82 -5.96
N VAL A 127 5.17 2.72 -6.68
CA VAL A 127 5.26 1.37 -6.13
C VAL A 127 6.23 0.53 -6.94
N TYR A 128 6.95 -0.36 -6.27
CA TYR A 128 7.72 -1.42 -6.90
C TYR A 128 7.04 -2.77 -6.69
N THR A 129 7.20 -3.66 -7.68
CA THR A 129 6.81 -5.05 -7.56
C THR A 129 8.05 -5.91 -7.69
N PRO A 130 8.27 -6.90 -6.80
CA PRO A 130 9.27 -7.91 -7.04
C PRO A 130 9.03 -8.48 -8.43
N THR A 131 10.08 -8.61 -9.24
CA THR A 131 10.00 -9.32 -10.50
C THR A 131 9.62 -10.76 -10.17
N THR A 132 8.34 -11.11 -10.31
CA THR A 132 7.94 -12.52 -10.34
C THR A 132 8.78 -13.13 -11.45
N GLY A 133 9.62 -14.11 -11.10
CA GLY A 133 10.58 -14.70 -12.02
C GLY A 133 9.92 -14.98 -13.36
N GLN A 134 10.64 -14.70 -14.45
CA GLN A 134 10.18 -14.92 -15.83
C GLN A 134 9.32 -16.17 -15.86
N ALA A 135 8.08 -16.06 -16.36
CA ALA A 135 7.16 -17.18 -16.43
C ALA A 135 7.90 -18.36 -17.06
N GLN A 136 8.24 -19.36 -16.25
CA GLN A 136 8.91 -20.54 -16.74
C GLN A 136 7.95 -21.16 -17.77
N PRO A 137 8.38 -21.40 -19.02
CA PRO A 137 7.51 -22.01 -20.02
C PRO A 137 6.99 -23.33 -19.46
N LYS A 138 5.69 -23.35 -19.14
CA LYS A 138 5.04 -24.56 -18.65
C LYS A 138 4.68 -25.40 -19.86
N TYR A 139 5.42 -26.48 -20.10
CA TYR A 139 5.11 -27.40 -21.18
C TYR A 139 3.69 -27.91 -21.05
N ARG A 140 2.92 -27.82 -22.14
CA ARG A 140 1.59 -28.40 -22.24
C ARG A 140 1.72 -29.86 -22.64
N SER A 141 2.23 -30.70 -21.74
CA SER A 141 2.44 -32.12 -22.03
C SER A 141 1.15 -32.79 -22.53
N HIS A 142 -0.01 -32.46 -21.95
CA HIS A 142 -1.32 -32.95 -22.41
C HIS A 142 -1.71 -32.57 -23.87
N LYS A 143 -1.00 -31.65 -24.52
CA LYS A 143 -1.16 -31.29 -25.94
C LYS A 143 -0.02 -31.79 -26.82
N GLY A 144 0.87 -32.64 -26.29
CA GLY A 144 1.91 -33.27 -27.10
C GLY A 144 1.30 -34.12 -28.20
N ASN A 145 1.90 -34.08 -29.39
CA ASN A 145 1.53 -34.99 -30.48
C ASN A 145 2.20 -36.35 -30.26
N TYR A 146 1.65 -37.12 -29.32
CA TYR A 146 2.20 -38.41 -28.92
C TYR A 146 2.22 -39.46 -30.04
N ALA A 147 1.31 -39.35 -31.02
CA ALA A 147 1.30 -40.22 -32.19
C ALA A 147 2.58 -40.01 -33.03
N SER A 148 2.86 -38.76 -33.40
CA SER A 148 4.08 -38.43 -34.16
C SER A 148 5.36 -38.74 -33.37
N MET A 149 5.34 -38.59 -32.04
CA MET A 149 6.49 -38.96 -31.20
C MET A 149 6.72 -40.48 -31.21
N ASN A 150 5.66 -41.27 -31.11
CA ASN A 150 5.77 -42.72 -31.20
C ASN A 150 6.25 -43.17 -32.58
N ASP A 151 5.74 -42.57 -33.65
CA ASP A 151 6.20 -42.87 -35.02
C ASP A 151 7.70 -42.60 -35.16
N GLN A 152 8.17 -41.45 -34.66
CA GLN A 152 9.59 -41.12 -34.65
C GLN A 152 10.44 -42.08 -33.80
N LEU A 153 9.93 -42.51 -32.63
CA LEU A 153 10.64 -43.46 -31.77
C LEU A 153 10.72 -44.87 -32.35
N ASN A 154 9.73 -45.27 -33.16
CA ASN A 154 9.74 -46.56 -33.84
C ASN A 154 10.77 -46.63 -34.97
N ASP A 155 11.11 -45.49 -35.58
CA ASP A 155 12.13 -45.39 -36.63
C ASP A 155 13.57 -45.34 -36.08
N VAL A 156 13.74 -45.23 -34.76
CA VAL A 156 15.06 -45.27 -34.12
C VAL A 156 15.53 -46.71 -33.98
N ASP A 157 16.73 -46.99 -34.48
CA ASP A 157 17.40 -48.27 -34.26
C ASP A 157 17.98 -48.33 -32.83
N TRP A 158 17.21 -48.97 -31.94
CA TRP A 158 17.58 -49.13 -30.54
C TRP A 158 18.67 -50.18 -30.31
N SER A 159 19.02 -51.00 -31.31
CA SER A 159 20.04 -52.05 -31.16
C SER A 159 21.44 -51.50 -30.86
N LEU A 160 21.66 -50.21 -31.15
CA LEU A 160 22.86 -49.47 -30.79
C LEU A 160 23.05 -49.33 -29.27
N MET A 161 21.98 -49.50 -28.48
CA MET A 161 21.99 -49.41 -27.01
C MET A 161 22.26 -50.78 -26.34
N ASP A 162 22.18 -51.88 -27.09
CA ASP A 162 22.25 -53.24 -26.54
C ASP A 162 23.62 -53.58 -25.91
N ASN A 163 24.67 -52.83 -26.25
CA ASN A 163 26.05 -53.05 -25.78
C ASN A 163 26.56 -51.97 -24.83
N LEU A 164 25.73 -50.99 -24.45
CA LEU A 164 26.09 -49.95 -23.50
C LEU A 164 25.68 -50.38 -22.09
N SER A 165 26.58 -50.24 -21.11
CA SER A 165 26.17 -50.40 -19.71
C SER A 165 25.23 -49.26 -19.30
N VAL A 166 24.45 -49.45 -18.23
CA VAL A 166 23.49 -48.44 -17.73
C VAL A 166 24.17 -47.11 -17.36
N GLN A 167 25.49 -47.09 -17.16
CA GLN A 167 26.26 -45.87 -16.93
C GLN A 167 26.82 -45.20 -18.21
N GLU A 168 26.74 -45.87 -19.36
CA GLU A 168 27.31 -45.44 -20.65
C GLU A 168 26.25 -45.09 -21.71
N ALA A 169 24.96 -45.39 -21.46
CA ALA A 169 23.79 -44.98 -22.26
C ALA A 169 23.16 -43.69 -21.71
#